data_AF-A0A961C9S3-F1
#
_entry.id   AF-A0A961C9S3-F1
#
_cell.length_a   1.000
_cell.length_b   1.000
_cell.length_c   1.000
_cell.angle_alpha   90.00
_cell.angle_beta   90.00
_cell.angle_gamma   90.00
#
_symmetry.space_group_name_H-M   'P 1'
#
loop_
_entity.id
_entity.type
_entity.pdbx_description
1 polymer ?
#
loop_
_entity_poly.entity_id
_entity_poly.type
_entity_poly.pdbx_seq_one_letter_code
_entity_poly.pdbx_strand_id
1 'polypeptide(L)' 'MTEIEIGLGKSGRRGYSLGEVSIIPSRRTRDADEVDVTWQLDAYQFDIPVIAAALDGVTCPDSAIEMSRLG' A
#
# COMPACT_ATOMS: atom_id res chain seq x y z
N MET A 1 -11.77 14.51 15.39
CA MET A 1 -12.64 14.29 14.22
C MET A 1 -13.94 13.73 14.77
N THR A 2 -15.05 14.45 14.63
CA THR A 2 -16.29 14.18 15.35
C THR A 2 -17.00 12.94 14.79
N GLU A 3 -17.51 12.08 15.66
CA GLU A 3 -18.41 10.98 15.26
C GLU A 3 -19.73 11.55 14.74
N ILE A 4 -20.29 10.91 13.71
CA ILE A 4 -21.57 11.26 13.09
C ILE A 4 -22.65 10.34 13.68
N GLU A 5 -23.72 10.92 14.20
CA GLU A 5 -24.87 10.14 14.67
C GLU A 5 -25.60 9.53 13.46
N ILE A 6 -25.77 8.21 13.48
CA ILE A 6 -26.55 7.45 12.49
C ILE A 6 -28.00 7.30 12.98
N GLY A 7 -28.17 7.18 14.31
CA GLY A 7 -29.45 7.02 15.00
C GLY A 7 -29.50 5.76 15.86
N LEU A 8 -30.51 5.64 16.74
CA LEU A 8 -30.68 4.52 17.68
C LEU A 8 -29.44 4.27 18.57
N GLY A 9 -28.74 5.33 18.97
CA GLY A 9 -27.50 5.22 19.73
C GLY A 9 -26.31 4.68 18.94
N LYS A 10 -26.41 4.59 17.60
CA LYS A 10 -25.28 4.26 16.72
C LYS A 10 -24.63 5.53 16.21
N SER A 11 -23.31 5.57 16.30
CA SER A 11 -22.46 6.57 15.68
C SER A 11 -21.45 5.91 14.74
N GLY A 12 -20.90 6.69 13.84
CA GLY A 12 -19.85 6.23 12.93
C GLY A 12 -18.82 7.32 12.67
N ARG A 13 -17.60 6.89 12.31
CA ARG A 13 -16.55 7.79 11.81
C ARG A 13 -16.57 7.78 10.29
N ARG A 14 -16.43 8.97 9.68
CA ARG A 14 -16.22 9.07 8.23
C ARG A 14 -14.88 8.47 7.85
N GLY A 15 -14.91 7.46 6.97
CA GLY A 15 -13.75 6.95 6.24
C GLY A 15 -13.65 7.60 4.87
N TYR A 16 -12.49 7.48 4.24
CA TYR A 16 -12.25 7.90 2.87
C TYR A 16 -11.62 6.73 2.11
N SER A 17 -12.08 6.51 0.88
CA SER A 17 -11.44 5.61 -0.06
C SER A 17 -10.22 6.27 -0.73
N LEU A 18 -9.34 5.49 -1.35
CA LEU A 18 -8.21 6.03 -2.12
C LEU A 18 -8.66 6.94 -3.28
N GLY A 19 -9.86 6.71 -3.85
CA GLY A 19 -10.42 7.53 -4.92
C GLY A 19 -10.94 8.90 -4.48
N GLU A 20 -11.09 9.13 -3.16
CA GLU A 20 -11.54 10.41 -2.60
C GLU A 20 -10.38 11.33 -2.20
N VAL A 21 -9.13 10.86 -2.32
CA VAL A 21 -7.94 11.59 -1.88
C VAL A 21 -6.88 11.66 -2.98
N SER A 22 -5.99 12.64 -2.91
CA SER A 22 -4.88 12.78 -3.86
C SER A 22 -3.66 13.35 -3.17
N ILE A 23 -2.47 12.99 -3.66
CA ILE A 23 -1.19 13.49 -3.16
C ILE A 23 -0.88 14.81 -3.89
N ILE A 24 -0.63 15.88 -3.13
CA ILE A 24 -0.26 17.18 -3.68
C ILE A 24 1.25 17.39 -3.56
N PRO A 25 1.95 17.74 -4.66
CA PRO A 25 3.35 18.16 -4.61
C PRO A 25 3.50 19.43 -3.78
N SER A 26 4.35 19.40 -2.74
CA SER A 26 4.62 20.56 -1.88
C SER A 26 6.11 20.93 -1.81
N ARG A 27 6.97 20.12 -2.40
CA ARG A 27 8.44 20.30 -2.42
C ARG A 27 8.97 20.21 -3.84
N ARG A 28 10.29 20.42 -3.99
CA ARG A 28 10.98 20.25 -5.27
C ARG A 28 10.85 18.81 -5.75
N THR A 29 10.71 18.64 -7.05
CA THR A 29 10.76 17.34 -7.71
C THR A 29 12.15 16.72 -7.55
N ARG A 30 12.18 15.39 -7.55
CA ARG A 30 13.39 14.56 -7.63
C ARG A 30 13.31 13.74 -8.92
N ASP A 31 14.46 13.28 -9.39
CA ASP A 31 14.45 12.27 -10.44
C ASP A 31 13.83 10.99 -9.86
N ALA A 32 13.07 10.26 -10.68
CA ALA A 32 12.47 9.00 -10.25
C ALA A 32 13.55 7.95 -9.98
N ASP A 33 14.64 7.98 -10.74
CA ASP A 33 15.77 7.04 -10.60
C ASP A 33 16.59 7.28 -9.32
N GLU A 34 16.39 8.43 -8.65
CA GLU A 34 17.02 8.77 -7.36
C GLU A 34 16.19 8.36 -6.14
N VAL A 35 15.01 7.76 -6.34
CA VAL A 35 14.12 7.34 -5.24
C VAL A 35 14.46 5.91 -4.80
N ASP A 36 14.84 5.76 -3.53
CA ASP A 36 14.99 4.45 -2.90
C ASP A 36 13.60 3.87 -2.58
N VAL A 37 13.29 2.75 -3.20
CA VAL A 37 12.04 1.99 -3.02
C VAL A 37 12.26 0.69 -2.25
N THR A 38 13.47 0.45 -1.73
CA THR A 38 13.73 -0.76 -0.93
C THR A 38 12.87 -0.79 0.33
N TRP A 39 12.50 -1.99 0.74
CA TRP A 39 11.60 -2.19 1.86
C TRP A 39 12.12 -3.22 2.85
N GLN A 40 12.31 -2.77 4.09
CA GLN A 40 12.64 -3.64 5.21
C GLN A 40 11.36 -4.13 5.90
N LEU A 41 11.21 -5.45 5.98
CA LEU A 41 10.15 -6.11 6.75
C LEU A 41 10.79 -7.09 7.74
N ASP A 42 10.87 -6.66 9.00
CA ASP A 42 11.53 -7.41 10.08
C ASP A 42 12.96 -7.82 9.69
N ALA A 43 13.24 -9.12 9.50
CA ALA A 43 14.55 -9.64 9.10
C ALA A 43 14.80 -9.66 7.59
N TYR A 44 13.82 -9.28 6.76
CA TYR A 44 13.88 -9.38 5.30
C TYR A 44 13.99 -8.02 4.64
N GLN A 45 14.76 -7.96 3.55
CA GLN A 45 14.90 -6.79 2.70
C GLN A 45 14.43 -7.15 1.28
N PHE A 46 13.58 -6.29 0.72
CA PHE A 46 13.02 -6.41 -0.64
C PHE A 46 13.44 -5.21 -1.48
N ASP A 47 13.60 -5.40 -2.78
CA ASP A 47 14.02 -4.31 -3.68
C ASP A 47 12.86 -3.34 -3.97
N ILE A 48 11.61 -3.81 -3.91
CA ILE A 48 10.39 -2.99 -4.06
C ILE A 48 9.38 -3.30 -2.95
N PRO A 49 8.47 -2.36 -2.60
CA PRO A 49 7.52 -2.53 -1.51
C PRO A 49 6.23 -3.23 -2.00
N VAL A 50 6.36 -4.40 -2.63
CA VAL A 50 5.23 -5.13 -3.23
C VAL A 50 5.20 -6.58 -2.75
N ILE A 51 4.02 -7.05 -2.31
CA ILE A 51 3.77 -8.45 -1.94
C ILE A 51 2.63 -8.99 -2.78
N ALA A 52 2.82 -10.18 -3.35
CA ALA A 52 1.76 -10.91 -4.03
C ALA A 52 0.70 -11.38 -3.02
N ALA A 53 -0.58 -11.22 -3.36
CA ALA A 53 -1.66 -11.70 -2.51
C ALA A 53 -1.60 -13.23 -2.36
N ALA A 54 -1.81 -13.73 -1.14
CA ALA A 54 -1.84 -15.15 -0.83
C ALA A 54 -3.18 -15.80 -1.28
N LEU A 55 -3.43 -15.75 -2.59
CA LEU A 55 -4.60 -16.31 -3.25
C LEU A 55 -4.14 -17.38 -4.25
N ASP A 56 -4.84 -18.49 -4.33
CA ASP A 56 -4.55 -19.60 -5.26
C ASP A 56 -4.63 -19.18 -6.74
N GLY A 57 -5.50 -18.20 -7.05
CA GLY A 57 -5.59 -17.57 -8.37
C GLY A 57 -4.48 -16.54 -8.69
N VAL A 58 -3.59 -16.24 -7.74
CA VAL A 58 -2.50 -15.25 -7.90
C VAL A 58 -1.14 -15.88 -7.70
N THR A 59 -0.96 -16.68 -6.64
CA THR A 59 0.34 -17.15 -6.16
C THR A 59 0.42 -18.67 -6.19
N CYS A 60 1.18 -19.20 -7.15
CA CYS A 60 1.74 -20.56 -7.18
C CYS A 60 3.27 -20.51 -7.02
N PRO A 61 3.96 -21.66 -6.82
CA PRO A 61 5.42 -21.70 -6.65
C PRO A 61 6.19 -20.93 -7.74
N ASP A 62 5.82 -21.11 -9.01
CA ASP A 62 6.50 -20.45 -10.13
C ASP A 62 6.31 -18.93 -10.08
N SER A 63 5.09 -18.46 -9.83
CA SER A 63 4.81 -17.01 -9.71
C SER A 63 5.48 -16.37 -8.49
N ALA A 64 5.63 -17.11 -7.39
CA ALA A 64 6.31 -16.61 -6.19
C ALA A 64 7.81 -16.43 -6.44
N ILE A 65 8.43 -17.38 -7.15
CA ILE A 65 9.84 -17.29 -7.57
C ILE A 65 10.02 -16.09 -8.51
N GLU A 66 9.12 -15.93 -9.48
CA GLU A 66 9.22 -14.82 -10.43
C GLU A 66 9.04 -13.47 -9.74
N MET A 67 8.07 -13.34 -8.82
CA MET A 67 7.90 -12.14 -8.01
C MET A 67 9.18 -11.79 -7.25
N SER A 68 9.83 -12.78 -6.61
CA SER A 68 11.10 -12.57 -5.91
C SER A 68 12.25 -12.12 -6.81
N ARG A 69 12.21 -12.42 -8.13
CA ARG A 69 13.22 -11.93 -9.08
C ARG A 69 12.96 -10.51 -9.55
N LEU A 70 11.70 -10.07 -9.48
CA LEU A 70 11.27 -8.72 -9.85
C LEU A 70 11.53 -7.69 -8.73
N GLY A 71 11.74 -8.16 -7.49
CA GLY A 71 12.20 -7.35 -6.36
C GLY A 71 11.49 -7.64 -5.05
#